data_AF-A0A6A3M2D6-F1
#
_entry.id   AF-A0A6A3M2D6-F1
#
_cell.length_a   1.000
_cell.length_b   1.000
_cell.length_c   1.000
_cell.angle_alpha   90.00
_cell.angle_beta   90.00
_cell.angle_gamma   90.00
#
_symmetry.space_group_name_H-M   'P 1'
#
loop_
_entity.id
_entity.type
_entity.pdbx_description
1 polymer ?
#
loop_
_entity_poly.entity_id
_entity_poly.type
_entity_poly.pdbx_seq_one_letter_code
_entity_poly.pdbx_strand_id
1 'polypeptide(L)'
;MQFFIVPGKNVNVSHTEGSMEGAFFAASESPFFVTALFIKDFNWFESKTPHARHYLVVLDGYKAHFLVSTPAYARSQGILLCSNQAHTSHFLQPCYVTVFEDFKREPKK
;
A
#
# COMPACT_ATOMS: atom_id res chain seq x y z
N MET A 1 -11.48 -3.88 -5.80
CA MET A 1 -10.86 -2.79 -6.60
C MET A 1 -9.52 -2.48 -5.96
N GLN A 2 -8.41 -2.44 -6.71
CA GLN A 2 -7.03 -2.42 -6.15
C GLN A 2 -6.21 -1.29 -6.79
N PHE A 3 -5.36 -0.59 -6.02
CA PHE A 3 -4.46 0.46 -6.50
C PHE A 3 -3.03 -0.06 -6.53
N PHE A 4 -2.33 0.13 -7.64
CA PHE A 4 -0.97 -0.33 -7.88
C PHE A 4 -0.07 0.84 -8.25
N ILE A 5 1.13 0.89 -7.68
CA ILE A 5 2.15 1.87 -8.06
C ILE A 5 3.26 1.16 -8.83
N VAL A 6 3.48 1.57 -10.07
CA VAL A 6 4.51 1.02 -10.95
C VAL A 6 5.68 2.01 -11.07
N PRO A 7 6.93 1.50 -11.12
CA PRO A 7 8.10 2.34 -11.25
C PRO A 7 8.22 2.93 -12.67
N GLY A 8 8.61 4.21 -12.75
CA GLY A 8 8.95 4.88 -14.00
C GLY A 8 7.85 5.79 -14.54
N LYS A 9 8.26 6.84 -15.27
CA LYS A 9 7.36 7.83 -15.89
C LYS A 9 6.42 7.22 -16.93
N ASN A 10 6.88 6.15 -17.58
CA ASN A 10 6.13 5.41 -18.59
C ASN A 10 5.73 4.05 -18.02
N VAL A 11 4.43 3.86 -17.78
CA VAL A 11 3.88 2.56 -17.40
C VAL A 11 4.01 1.61 -18.57
N ASN A 12 4.76 0.52 -18.41
CA ASN A 12 4.64 -0.59 -19.36
C ASN A 12 3.28 -1.25 -19.13
N VAL A 13 2.37 -1.12 -20.09
CA VAL A 13 0.99 -1.62 -20.01
C VAL A 13 0.97 -3.15 -19.82
N SER A 14 2.02 -3.85 -20.26
CA SER A 14 2.15 -5.29 -20.01
C SER A 14 2.24 -5.63 -18.51
N HIS A 15 2.68 -4.70 -17.65
CA HIS A 15 2.66 -4.89 -16.19
C HIS A 15 1.25 -4.87 -15.59
N THR A 16 0.25 -4.47 -16.36
CA THR A 16 -1.16 -4.42 -15.94
C THR A 16 -1.96 -5.63 -16.43
N GLU A 17 -1.35 -6.51 -17.23
CA GLU A 17 -1.99 -7.72 -17.74
C GLU A 17 -2.36 -8.67 -16.60
N GLY A 18 -3.57 -9.24 -16.67
CA GLY A 18 -4.11 -10.09 -15.61
C GLY A 18 -4.61 -9.34 -14.37
N SER A 19 -4.63 -8.00 -14.39
CA SER A 19 -5.18 -7.24 -13.29
C SER A 19 -6.70 -7.37 -13.19
N MET A 20 -7.21 -7.22 -11.97
CA MET A 20 -8.63 -7.27 -11.70
C MET A 20 -9.35 -6.09 -12.36
N GLU A 21 -10.54 -6.33 -12.91
CA GLU A 21 -11.37 -5.28 -13.48
C GLU A 21 -11.60 -4.14 -12.47
N GLY A 22 -11.35 -2.91 -12.91
CA GLY A 22 -11.39 -1.71 -12.08
C GLY A 22 -10.11 -1.43 -11.28
N ALA A 23 -9.01 -2.16 -11.49
CA ALA A 23 -7.71 -1.81 -10.92
C ALA A 23 -7.23 -0.42 -11.38
N PHE A 24 -6.62 0.33 -10.46
CA PHE A 24 -6.01 1.63 -10.73
C PHE A 24 -4.50 1.51 -10.70
N PHE A 25 -3.82 2.13 -11.67
CA PHE A 25 -2.36 2.15 -11.75
C PHE A 25 -1.87 3.59 -11.67
N ALA A 26 -0.89 3.85 -10.81
CA ALA A 26 -0.18 5.11 -10.74
C ALA A 26 1.31 4.89 -11.05
N ALA A 27 1.91 5.85 -11.75
CA ALA A 27 3.33 5.85 -12.05
C ALA A 27 4.00 7.04 -11.35
N SER A 28 5.25 6.86 -10.93
CA SER A 28 6.09 7.95 -10.48
C SER A 28 7.45 7.90 -11.15
N GLU A 29 8.06 9.09 -11.32
CA GLU A 29 9.43 9.19 -11.85
C GLU A 29 10.46 8.49 -10.95
N SER A 30 10.14 8.35 -9.66
CA SER A 30 10.88 7.53 -8.72
C SER A 30 10.40 6.08 -8.77
N PRO A 31 11.30 5.08 -8.78
CA PRO A 31 10.92 3.69 -8.56
C PRO A 31 10.56 3.42 -7.09
N PHE A 32 10.84 4.37 -6.20
CA PHE A 32 10.52 4.27 -4.77
C PHE A 32 9.13 4.83 -4.48
N PHE A 33 8.45 4.16 -3.55
CA PHE A 33 7.24 4.64 -2.94
C PHE A 33 7.52 5.96 -2.19
N VAL A 34 7.08 7.07 -2.77
CA VAL A 34 7.22 8.42 -2.20
C VAL A 34 5.96 8.82 -1.44
N THR A 35 6.11 9.70 -0.45
CA THR A 35 5.03 10.24 0.38
C THR A 35 3.78 10.62 -0.39
N ALA A 36 3.92 11.36 -1.49
CA ALA A 36 2.78 11.87 -2.24
C ALA A 36 1.94 10.75 -2.86
N LEU A 37 2.57 9.62 -3.19
CA LEU A 37 1.87 8.43 -3.67
C LEU A 37 1.19 7.70 -2.50
N PHE A 38 1.86 7.60 -1.36
CA PHE A 38 1.27 7.01 -0.17
C PHE A 38 -0.03 7.70 0.25
N ILE A 39 -0.05 9.03 0.31
CA ILE A 39 -1.27 9.77 0.69
C ILE A 39 -2.41 9.51 -0.31
N LYS A 40 -2.10 9.46 -1.62
CA LYS A 40 -3.10 9.14 -2.65
C LYS A 40 -3.66 7.74 -2.48
N ASP A 41 -2.78 6.77 -2.27
CA ASP A 41 -3.15 5.37 -2.02
C ASP A 41 -3.97 5.24 -0.73
N PHE A 42 -3.55 5.88 0.35
CA PHE A 42 -4.23 5.87 1.65
C PHE A 42 -5.64 6.47 1.58
N ASN A 43 -5.79 7.60 0.89
CA ASN A 43 -7.10 8.23 0.68
C ASN A 43 -8.01 7.37 -0.20
N TRP A 44 -7.45 6.75 -1.25
CA TRP A 44 -8.20 5.82 -2.08
C TRP A 44 -8.64 4.59 -1.27
N PHE A 45 -7.75 4.00 -0.47
CA PHE A 45 -8.04 2.87 0.41
C PHE A 45 -9.16 3.19 1.39
N GLU A 46 -9.08 4.35 2.03
CA GLU A 46 -10.12 4.85 2.95
C GLU A 46 -11.47 4.98 2.22
N SER A 47 -11.50 5.60 1.03
CA SER A 47 -12.74 5.77 0.24
C SER A 47 -13.43 4.46 -0.18
N LYS A 48 -12.71 3.34 -0.16
CA LYS A 48 -13.21 2.00 -0.51
C LYS A 48 -13.56 1.17 0.72
N THR A 49 -13.19 1.64 1.89
CA THR A 49 -13.41 0.95 3.15
C THR A 49 -14.76 1.38 3.73
N PRO A 50 -15.71 0.47 4.00
CA PRO A 50 -17.02 0.86 4.52
C PRO A 50 -16.90 1.61 5.86
N HIS A 51 -17.48 2.80 6.00
CA HIS A 51 -17.33 3.65 7.22
C HIS A 51 -17.95 3.08 8.51
N ALA A 52 -18.45 1.84 8.51
CA ALA A 52 -19.21 1.25 9.62
C ALA A 52 -18.38 0.82 10.85
N ARG A 53 -17.04 0.93 10.85
CA ARG A 53 -16.19 0.48 11.96
C ARG A 53 -14.87 1.26 12.04
N HIS A 54 -14.26 1.28 13.22
CA HIS A 54 -12.86 1.67 13.37
C HIS A 54 -11.97 0.62 12.72
N TYR A 55 -10.96 1.05 11.97
CA TYR A 55 -10.02 0.16 11.29
C TYR A 55 -8.61 0.37 11.82
N LEU A 56 -7.90 -0.74 12.00
CA LEU A 56 -6.47 -0.76 12.28
C LEU A 56 -5.70 -0.98 10.99
N VAL A 57 -4.89 0.01 10.60
CA VAL A 57 -3.95 -0.12 9.48
C VAL A 57 -2.58 -0.47 10.04
N VAL A 58 -2.09 -1.65 9.68
CA VAL A 58 -0.76 -2.15 10.05
C VAL A 58 0.22 -1.83 8.92
N LEU A 59 1.17 -0.95 9.20
CA LEU A 59 2.17 -0.48 8.25
C LEU A 59 3.55 -0.98 8.68
N ASP A 60 4.45 -1.17 7.70
CA ASP A 60 5.87 -1.25 8.05
C ASP A 60 6.36 0.14 8.49
N GLY A 61 7.41 0.18 9.31
CA GLY A 61 7.99 1.41 9.86
C GLY A 61 8.66 2.32 8.82
N TYR A 62 8.34 2.20 7.53
CA TYR A 62 8.95 3.01 6.49
C TYR A 62 8.57 4.49 6.62
N LYS A 63 9.57 5.36 6.43
CA LYS A 63 9.45 6.81 6.65
C LYS A 63 8.31 7.49 5.88
N ALA A 64 7.94 6.97 4.71
CA ALA A 64 6.85 7.56 3.92
C ALA A 64 5.48 7.38 4.59
N HIS A 65 5.32 6.38 5.46
CA HIS A 65 4.07 6.08 6.16
C HIS A 65 3.79 7.04 7.31
N PHE A 66 4.83 7.55 7.98
CA PHE A 66 4.70 8.26 9.26
C PHE A 66 5.03 9.76 9.19
N LEU A 67 4.76 10.40 8.06
CA LEU A 67 4.84 11.86 7.99
C LEU A 67 3.74 12.50 8.82
N VAL A 68 4.00 13.68 9.37
CA VAL A 68 3.08 14.39 10.30
C VAL A 68 1.63 14.45 9.79
N SER A 69 1.45 14.56 8.47
CA SER A 69 0.13 14.57 7.83
C SER A 69 -0.64 13.25 7.97
N THR A 70 0.04 12.10 7.97
CA THR A 70 -0.63 10.80 7.98
C THR A 70 -1.31 10.51 9.33
N PRO A 71 -0.65 10.60 10.51
CA PRO A 71 -1.33 10.42 11.78
C PRO A 71 -2.45 11.44 12.00
N ALA A 72 -2.27 12.68 11.54
CA ALA A 72 -3.30 13.72 11.64
C ALA A 72 -4.54 13.37 10.80
N TYR A 73 -4.36 12.92 9.56
CA TYR A 73 -5.45 12.46 8.70
C TYR A 73 -6.12 11.20 9.25
N ALA A 74 -5.33 10.18 9.63
CA ALA A 74 -5.87 8.95 10.20
C ALA A 74 -6.73 9.24 11.44
N ARG A 75 -6.26 10.12 12.33
CA ARG A 75 -7.03 10.56 13.50
C ARG A 75 -8.33 11.26 13.13
N SER A 76 -8.34 12.12 12.10
CA SER A 76 -9.57 12.83 11.69
C SER A 76 -10.63 11.89 11.08
N GLN A 77 -10.19 10.75 10.55
CA GLN A 77 -11.06 9.71 9.97
C GLN A 77 -11.38 8.56 10.95
N GLY A 78 -10.91 8.62 12.21
CA GLY A 78 -11.10 7.53 13.18
C GLY A 78 -10.31 6.24 12.86
N ILE A 79 -9.21 6.37 12.12
CA ILE A 79 -8.34 5.26 11.73
C ILE A 79 -7.22 5.09 12.76
N LEU A 80 -7.01 3.86 13.23
CA LEU A 80 -5.89 3.49 14.09
C LEU A 80 -4.70 3.09 13.22
N LEU A 81 -3.53 3.67 13.47
CA LEU A 81 -2.28 3.29 12.81
C LEU A 81 -1.42 2.48 13.77
N CYS A 82 -0.89 1.34 13.30
CA CYS A 82 0.12 0.55 14.00
C CYS A 82 1.33 0.39 13.10
N SER A 83 2.51 0.77 13.61
CA SER A 83 3.79 0.47 12.98
C SER A 83 4.33 -0.83 13.54
N ASN A 84 4.73 -1.73 12.65
CA ASN A 84 5.60 -2.83 13.04
C ASN A 84 6.99 -2.29 13.45
N GLN A 85 7.67 -3.02 14.33
CA GLN A 85 9.05 -2.70 14.69
C GLN A 85 9.98 -2.87 13.48
N ALA A 86 11.09 -2.13 13.46
CA ALA A 86 12.07 -2.24 12.40
C ALA A 86 12.54 -3.70 12.22
N HIS A 87 12.72 -4.11 10.95
CA HIS A 87 13.18 -5.46 10.59
C HIS A 87 12.24 -6.61 11.01
N THR A 88 10.97 -6.36 11.35
CA THR A 88 10.04 -7.42 11.75
C THR A 88 8.99 -7.77 10.71
N SER A 89 8.99 -7.15 9.51
CA SER A 89 7.94 -7.37 8.49
C SER A 89 7.77 -8.85 8.11
N HIS A 90 8.87 -9.62 8.07
CA HIS A 90 8.84 -11.05 7.76
C HIS A 90 8.21 -11.92 8.85
N PHE A 91 7.92 -11.37 10.04
CA PHE A 91 7.21 -12.05 11.12
C PHE A 91 5.83 -11.42 11.38
N LEU A 92 5.76 -10.09 11.37
CA LEU A 92 4.62 -9.31 11.87
C LEU A 92 3.78 -8.65 10.78
N GLN A 93 4.18 -8.68 9.51
CA GLN A 93 3.36 -8.12 8.43
C GLN A 93 2.63 -9.26 7.71
N PRO A 94 1.31 -9.46 7.97
CA PRO A 94 0.50 -10.47 7.31
C PRO A 94 0.74 -10.59 5.81
N CYS A 95 0.79 -9.46 5.08
CA CYS A 95 1.01 -9.49 3.63
C CYS A 95 2.35 -10.13 3.23
N TYR A 96 3.40 -9.99 4.05
CA TYR A 96 4.71 -10.59 3.78
C TYR A 96 4.76 -12.09 4.05
N VAL A 97 4.05 -12.55 5.09
CA VAL A 97 4.06 -13.95 5.55
C VAL A 97 3.10 -14.83 4.76
N THR A 98 2.03 -14.26 4.19
CA THR A 98 1.04 -15.02 3.44
C THR A 98 1.10 -14.66 1.96
N VAL A 99 0.45 -13.56 1.59
CA VAL A 99 0.21 -13.17 0.19
C VAL A 99 1.50 -13.12 -0.62
N PHE A 100 2.50 -12.36 -0.17
CA PHE A 100 3.76 -12.21 -0.90
C PHE A 100 4.66 -13.43 -0.83
N GLU A 101 4.51 -14.29 0.17
CA GLU A 101 5.27 -15.54 0.22
C GLU A 101 4.79 -16.51 -0.87
N ASP A 102 3.48 -16.61 -1.06
CA ASP A 102 2.89 -17.43 -2.13
C ASP A 102 3.31 -16.91 -3.51
N PHE A 103 3.27 -15.60 -3.75
CA PHE A 103 3.76 -15.00 -5.01
C PHE A 103 5.25 -15.27 -5.28
N LYS A 104 6.09 -15.39 -4.24
CA LYS A 104 7.52 -15.71 -4.42
C LYS A 104 7.76 -17.16 -4.78
N ARG A 105 6.82 -18.06 -4.46
CA ARG A 105 6.89 -19.49 -4.78
C ARG A 105 6.44 -19.78 -6.21
N GLU A 106 5.69 -18.88 -6.84
CA GLU A 106 5.34 -19.01 -8.25
C GLU A 106 6.60 -18.93 -9.13
N PRO A 107 6.77 -19.86 -10.09
CA PRO A 107 7.90 -19.81 -11.00
C PRO A 107 7.82 -18.54 -11.84
N LYS A 108 8.93 -17.78 -11.86
CA LYS A 108 9.06 -16.61 -12.73
C LYS A 108 8.94 -17.07 -14.18
N LYS A 109 7.88 -16.64 -14.86
CA LYS A 109 7.72 -16.78 -16.31
C LYS A 109 8.81 -15.98 -17.04
#